data_AF-A0A2G2KPJ0-F1
#
_entry.id   AF-A0A2G2KPJ0-F1
#
_cell.length_a   1.000
_cell.length_b   1.000
_cell.length_c   1.000
_cell.angle_alpha   90.00
_cell.angle_beta   90.00
_cell.angle_gamma   90.00
#
_symmetry.space_group_name_H-M   'P 1'
#
loop_
_entity.id
_entity.type
_entity.pdbx_description
1 polymer ?
#
loop_
_entity_poly.entity_id
_entity_poly.type
_entity_poly.pdbx_seq_one_letter_code
_entity_poly.pdbx_strand_id
1 'polypeptide(L)'
;MMQNTKINGSENSIINSDTFTDGYTHANVVTIDGSSDFLIDGNTPSKYKDKDNSKSISKSKQLPPQDNLQDNYVKDCETMKAMELKDKYHLSYSAWRNMKQRIKTNGAIIEQSFIVFSSFLRCIGPRTKPNYTLDRIDPNNPTYGPDLVRWVDKKTQANNKGNTIFLTYKEERLSLAVWATKTKQKYNTLYKRHRLKWTSEEIITGERKSTTLTIWGVTPWPKGKEQAWESHYQNQILNGKLLPNIGKNLSREEFYLKLSKQKQLSLQSEIANLNNTIDYATHYSDSPLLIPNDLLEKSIYWDNHVKNAESLMNHKLQRTSFLTRKGGLGKQIEKALFDQITAINFNNMKKGEES
;
A
#
# COMPACT_ATOMS: atom_id res chain seq x y z
N MET A 1 47.48 56.37 -56.23
CA MET A 1 48.07 55.13 -55.68
C MET A 1 48.09 55.24 -54.18
N MET A 2 47.24 54.50 -53.47
CA MET A 2 47.54 53.91 -52.16
C MET A 2 46.38 53.01 -51.75
N GLN A 3 46.75 51.84 -51.23
CA GLN A 3 45.93 50.70 -50.88
C GLN A 3 45.18 50.94 -49.56
N ASN A 4 44.06 50.25 -49.35
CA ASN A 4 43.87 49.45 -48.14
C ASN A 4 42.70 48.45 -48.28
N THR A 5 43.11 47.20 -48.51
CA THR A 5 42.72 45.96 -47.80
C THR A 5 41.31 45.78 -47.23
N LYS A 6 40.68 44.71 -47.74
CA LYS A 6 39.52 43.97 -47.23
C LYS A 6 39.66 43.55 -45.77
N ILE A 7 38.57 43.66 -45.00
CA ILE A 7 38.28 42.80 -43.85
C ILE A 7 36.91 42.16 -44.10
N ASN A 8 36.93 40.82 -44.18
CA ASN A 8 35.78 39.96 -44.35
C ASN A 8 34.94 39.89 -43.06
N GLY A 9 33.64 39.69 -43.26
CA GLY A 9 32.65 39.62 -42.20
C GLY A 9 32.83 38.45 -41.23
N SER A 10 32.46 38.73 -39.98
CA SER A 10 32.08 37.75 -38.98
C SER A 10 30.62 38.02 -38.62
N GLU A 11 29.74 37.13 -39.06
CA GLU A 11 28.36 37.03 -38.59
C GLU A 11 28.37 36.74 -37.08
N ASN A 12 28.00 37.73 -36.27
CA ASN A 12 27.63 37.49 -34.87
C ASN A 12 26.26 36.80 -34.87
N SER A 13 26.28 35.47 -34.77
CA SER A 13 25.10 34.68 -34.45
C SER A 13 24.66 34.98 -33.01
N ILE A 14 23.61 35.78 -32.90
CA ILE A 14 22.85 35.97 -31.66
C ILE A 14 22.13 34.65 -31.40
N ILE A 15 22.68 33.83 -30.51
CA ILE A 15 22.00 32.63 -30.00
C ILE A 15 20.97 33.10 -28.97
N ASN A 16 19.78 33.44 -29.47
CA ASN A 16 18.56 33.47 -28.66
C ASN A 16 18.29 32.05 -28.16
N SER A 17 18.50 31.81 -26.86
CA SER A 17 18.08 30.59 -26.18
C SER A 17 17.38 30.91 -24.86
N ASP A 18 16.46 31.87 -24.91
CA ASP A 18 15.47 32.07 -23.86
C ASP A 18 14.13 31.53 -24.33
N THR A 19 13.78 30.34 -23.84
CA THR A 19 12.39 29.95 -23.59
C THR A 19 12.38 28.75 -22.64
N PHE A 20 12.29 29.02 -21.34
CA PHE A 20 11.69 28.09 -20.39
C PHE A 20 10.16 28.19 -20.56
N THR A 21 9.66 27.88 -21.76
CA THR A 21 8.22 27.99 -22.08
C THR A 21 7.55 26.65 -21.97
N ASP A 22 6.37 26.68 -21.37
CA ASP A 22 5.51 25.55 -21.06
C ASP A 22 5.15 24.70 -22.27
N GLY A 23 5.83 23.55 -22.40
CA GLY A 23 5.40 22.44 -23.21
C GLY A 23 4.49 21.50 -22.42
N TYR A 24 3.25 21.90 -22.13
CA TYR A 24 2.19 20.96 -21.81
C TYR A 24 1.75 20.28 -23.12
N THR A 25 2.40 19.17 -23.47
CA THR A 25 1.80 18.19 -24.39
C THR A 25 1.30 17.04 -23.55
N HIS A 26 -0.01 16.76 -23.65
CA HIS A 26 -0.65 15.62 -23.00
C HIS A 26 0.10 14.35 -23.40
N ALA A 27 0.85 13.77 -22.47
CA ALA A 27 1.40 12.44 -22.64
C ALA A 27 0.22 11.47 -22.71
N ASN A 28 0.06 10.87 -23.89
CA ASN A 28 -0.92 9.86 -24.19
C ASN A 28 -0.92 8.78 -23.09
N VAL A 29 -2.10 8.60 -22.49
CA VAL A 29 -2.46 7.42 -21.73
C VAL A 29 -2.35 6.24 -22.68
N VAL A 30 -1.31 5.42 -22.51
CA VAL A 30 -1.27 4.10 -23.16
C VAL A 30 -2.27 3.21 -22.43
N THR A 31 -3.51 3.25 -22.90
CA THR A 31 -4.50 2.20 -22.68
C THR A 31 -4.01 0.96 -23.42
N ILE A 32 -3.58 -0.05 -22.67
CA ILE A 32 -3.46 -1.40 -23.20
C ILE A 32 -4.79 -2.09 -22.90
N ASP A 33 -5.74 -1.93 -23.80
CA ASP A 33 -6.83 -2.88 -23.98
C ASP A 33 -6.68 -3.45 -25.39
N GLY A 34 -6.67 -4.77 -25.48
CA GLY A 34 -6.17 -5.48 -26.66
C GLY A 34 -6.09 -6.97 -26.41
N SER A 35 -7.28 -7.56 -26.21
CA SER A 35 -7.56 -8.97 -26.39
C SER A 35 -6.96 -9.50 -27.70
N SER A 36 -6.09 -10.51 -27.62
CA SER A 36 -6.03 -11.58 -28.63
C SER A 36 -5.61 -12.90 -28.00
N ASP A 37 -6.25 -13.96 -28.51
CA ASP A 37 -5.79 -15.36 -28.51
C ASP A 37 -6.15 -16.25 -27.33
N PHE A 38 -7.46 -16.50 -27.31
CA PHE A 38 -8.11 -17.81 -27.19
C PHE A 38 -7.22 -19.01 -27.59
N LEU A 39 -7.14 -20.01 -26.67
CA LEU A 39 -6.90 -21.46 -26.87
C LEU A 39 -5.50 -21.90 -27.36
N ILE A 40 -4.64 -22.53 -26.55
CA ILE A 40 -4.54 -23.97 -26.17
C ILE A 40 -3.14 -24.08 -25.49
N ASP A 41 -2.87 -24.69 -24.33
CA ASP A 41 -3.12 -26.07 -23.90
C ASP A 41 -2.85 -26.23 -22.38
N GLY A 42 -3.52 -27.20 -21.74
CA GLY A 42 -2.95 -27.85 -20.55
C GLY A 42 -3.56 -27.57 -19.16
N ASN A 43 -4.88 -27.60 -19.00
CA ASN A 43 -5.44 -28.21 -17.79
C ASN A 43 -6.85 -28.74 -18.05
N THR A 44 -6.95 -30.06 -18.17
CA THR A 44 -8.20 -30.79 -18.34
C THR A 44 -9.05 -30.70 -17.07
N PRO A 45 -10.32 -30.25 -17.15
CA PRO A 45 -11.25 -30.37 -16.04
C PRO A 45 -11.44 -31.85 -15.67
N SER A 46 -11.40 -32.13 -14.36
CA SER A 46 -11.62 -33.47 -13.80
C SER A 46 -12.92 -34.09 -14.36
N LYS A 47 -12.80 -35.31 -14.91
CA LYS A 47 -13.89 -36.15 -15.40
C LYS A 47 -14.78 -36.62 -14.25
N TYR A 48 -15.60 -35.74 -13.67
CA TYR A 48 -16.78 -36.16 -12.94
C TYR A 48 -17.97 -36.16 -13.90
N LYS A 49 -18.29 -37.35 -14.41
CA LYS A 49 -19.60 -37.61 -15.01
C LYS A 49 -20.61 -37.65 -13.88
N ASP A 50 -21.62 -36.79 -13.94
CA ASP A 50 -22.87 -36.96 -13.22
C ASP A 50 -23.43 -38.34 -13.58
N LYS A 51 -23.32 -39.29 -12.65
CA LYS A 51 -24.07 -40.53 -12.74
C LYS A 51 -25.44 -40.23 -12.15
N ASP A 52 -26.43 -40.17 -13.03
CA ASP A 52 -27.84 -40.39 -12.71
C ASP A 52 -27.97 -41.52 -11.70
N ASN A 53 -28.35 -41.17 -10.48
CA ASN A 53 -28.64 -42.13 -9.43
C ASN A 53 -30.15 -42.41 -9.40
N SER A 54 -30.70 -42.79 -10.56
CA SER A 54 -32.05 -43.33 -10.72
C SER A 54 -32.01 -44.87 -10.68
N LYS A 55 -31.46 -45.46 -9.61
CA LYS A 55 -31.73 -46.84 -9.15
C LYS A 55 -30.87 -47.22 -7.95
N SER A 56 -31.44 -47.08 -6.76
CA SER A 56 -31.29 -48.03 -5.65
C SER A 56 -32.24 -47.64 -4.52
N ILE A 57 -33.49 -48.10 -4.66
CA ILE A 57 -34.42 -48.25 -3.54
C ILE A 57 -33.88 -49.39 -2.68
N SER A 58 -33.32 -49.08 -1.51
CA SER A 58 -33.19 -50.05 -0.42
C SER A 58 -33.09 -49.36 0.95
N LYS A 59 -34.26 -49.23 1.58
CA LYS A 59 -34.53 -49.00 3.02
C LYS A 59 -33.90 -47.75 3.66
N SER A 60 -34.56 -46.61 3.49
CA SER A 60 -34.41 -45.48 4.42
C SER A 60 -35.08 -45.82 5.77
N LYS A 61 -34.28 -46.13 6.80
CA LYS A 61 -34.74 -45.99 8.20
C LYS A 61 -35.03 -44.50 8.42
N GLN A 62 -36.28 -44.15 8.74
CA GLN A 62 -36.62 -42.77 9.12
C GLN A 62 -35.77 -42.38 10.33
N LEU A 63 -35.11 -41.22 10.24
CA LEU A 63 -34.33 -40.66 11.33
C LEU A 63 -35.28 -40.16 12.43
N PRO A 64 -35.01 -40.46 13.71
CA PRO A 64 -35.89 -40.05 14.80
C PRO A 64 -35.94 -38.51 14.92
N PRO A 65 -37.09 -37.94 15.37
CA PRO A 65 -37.27 -36.51 15.59
C PRO A 65 -36.17 -35.94 16.50
N GLN A 66 -35.60 -34.78 16.13
CA GLN A 66 -34.40 -34.21 16.74
C GLN A 66 -34.66 -33.38 18.00
N ASP A 67 -35.93 -33.17 18.38
CA ASP A 67 -36.32 -32.18 19.39
C ASP A 67 -36.27 -32.69 20.85
N ASN A 68 -35.96 -33.98 21.09
CA ASN A 68 -36.00 -34.60 22.43
C ASN A 68 -34.69 -35.32 22.82
N LEU A 69 -33.55 -34.91 22.24
CA LEU A 69 -32.24 -35.55 22.46
C LEU A 69 -31.52 -35.06 23.73
N GLN A 70 -31.94 -33.92 24.30
CA GLN A 70 -31.24 -33.29 25.42
C GLN A 70 -31.59 -33.90 26.78
N ASP A 71 -32.78 -34.47 26.93
CA ASP A 71 -33.36 -34.72 28.26
C ASP A 71 -32.94 -36.05 28.91
N ASN A 72 -32.26 -36.95 28.20
CA ASN A 72 -31.94 -38.30 28.71
C ASN A 72 -30.58 -38.90 28.28
N TYR A 73 -29.71 -38.13 27.62
CA TYR A 73 -28.47 -38.70 27.05
C TYR A 73 -27.51 -39.27 28.11
N VAL A 74 -27.49 -38.72 29.33
CA VAL A 74 -26.65 -39.23 30.42
C VAL A 74 -27.10 -40.62 30.86
N LYS A 75 -28.42 -40.80 31.04
CA LYS A 75 -29.02 -42.10 31.39
C LYS A 75 -28.82 -43.11 30.26
N ASP A 76 -29.04 -42.68 29.02
CA ASP A 76 -28.81 -43.52 27.84
C ASP A 76 -27.36 -44.04 27.78
N CYS A 77 -26.38 -43.20 28.10
CA CYS A 77 -24.96 -43.59 28.14
C CYS A 77 -24.66 -44.69 29.16
N GLU A 78 -25.49 -44.83 30.20
CA GLU A 78 -25.35 -45.85 31.26
C GLU A 78 -26.16 -47.12 30.95
N THR A 79 -27.33 -46.98 30.32
CA THR A 79 -28.28 -48.08 30.16
C THR A 79 -28.30 -48.72 28.77
N MET A 80 -27.96 -47.97 27.71
CA MET A 80 -28.07 -48.44 26.33
C MET A 80 -26.78 -49.11 25.83
N LYS A 81 -26.92 -50.11 24.96
CA LYS A 81 -25.78 -50.73 24.28
C LYS A 81 -25.18 -49.79 23.24
N ALA A 82 -23.90 -49.98 22.92
CA ALA A 82 -23.16 -49.12 21.98
C ALA A 82 -23.84 -48.97 20.60
N MET A 83 -24.48 -50.03 20.09
CA MET A 83 -25.18 -49.99 18.80
C MET A 83 -26.48 -49.17 18.87
N GLU A 84 -27.18 -49.23 20.00
CA GLU A 84 -28.40 -48.47 20.24
C GLU A 84 -28.08 -46.98 20.44
N LEU A 85 -27.00 -46.67 21.17
CA LEU A 85 -26.48 -45.31 21.30
C LEU A 85 -26.08 -44.71 19.95
N LYS A 86 -25.41 -45.50 19.10
CA LYS A 86 -25.04 -45.07 17.75
C LYS A 86 -26.27 -44.74 16.92
N ASP A 87 -27.30 -45.59 16.95
CA ASP A 87 -28.50 -45.41 16.14
C ASP A 87 -29.32 -44.18 16.63
N LYS A 88 -29.45 -44.00 17.96
CA LYS A 88 -30.13 -42.84 18.57
C LYS A 88 -29.38 -41.53 18.32
N TYR A 89 -28.06 -41.51 18.54
CA TYR A 89 -27.20 -40.33 18.45
C TYR A 89 -26.30 -40.33 17.19
N HIS A 90 -26.86 -40.70 16.04
CA HIS A 90 -26.10 -40.92 14.81
C HIS A 90 -25.27 -39.70 14.33
N LEU A 91 -25.74 -38.46 14.53
CA LEU A 91 -24.98 -37.24 14.19
C LEU A 91 -23.76 -37.06 15.10
N SER A 92 -23.93 -37.28 16.40
CA SER A 92 -22.86 -37.24 17.39
C SER A 92 -21.86 -38.34 17.14
N TYR A 93 -22.33 -39.56 16.85
CA TYR A 93 -21.49 -40.70 16.51
C TYR A 93 -20.66 -40.45 15.25
N SER A 94 -21.26 -39.87 14.22
CA SER A 94 -20.55 -39.52 12.98
C SER A 94 -19.44 -38.51 13.23
N ALA A 95 -19.67 -37.50 14.07
CA ALA A 95 -18.67 -36.52 14.45
C ALA A 95 -17.53 -37.14 15.30
N TRP A 96 -17.87 -37.97 16.28
CA TRP A 96 -16.92 -38.72 17.10
C TRP A 96 -16.03 -39.65 16.24
N ARG A 97 -16.62 -40.35 15.28
CA ARG A 97 -15.89 -41.19 14.32
C ARG A 97 -14.93 -40.36 13.46
N ASN A 98 -15.37 -39.20 12.97
CA ASN A 98 -14.54 -38.29 12.19
C ASN A 98 -13.37 -37.72 13.01
N MET A 99 -13.61 -37.42 14.29
CA MET A 99 -12.56 -37.02 15.23
C MET A 99 -11.49 -38.12 15.37
N LYS A 100 -11.89 -39.38 15.58
CA LYS A 100 -10.94 -40.51 15.64
C LYS A 100 -10.15 -40.70 14.34
N GLN A 101 -10.78 -40.44 13.20
CA GLN A 101 -10.10 -40.49 11.91
C GLN A 101 -8.99 -39.42 11.80
N ARG A 102 -9.17 -38.24 12.41
CA ARG A 102 -8.19 -37.15 12.39
C ARG A 102 -6.89 -37.46 13.15
N ILE A 103 -6.90 -38.41 14.09
CA ILE A 103 -5.66 -38.94 14.68
C ILE A 103 -4.76 -39.49 13.57
N LYS A 104 -5.34 -40.31 12.68
CA LYS A 104 -4.61 -41.01 11.63
C LYS A 104 -4.13 -40.09 10.51
N THR A 105 -4.93 -39.08 10.16
CA THR A 105 -4.65 -38.23 8.99
C THR A 105 -3.90 -36.94 9.33
N ASN A 106 -4.08 -36.40 10.54
CA ASN A 106 -3.62 -35.05 10.89
C ASN A 106 -2.86 -34.99 12.24
N GLY A 107 -2.60 -36.13 12.90
CA GLY A 107 -1.86 -36.16 14.16
C GLY A 107 -2.59 -35.51 15.35
N ALA A 108 -3.93 -35.47 15.32
CA ALA A 108 -4.71 -34.96 16.44
C ALA A 108 -4.53 -35.84 17.70
N ILE A 109 -4.49 -35.22 18.87
CA ILE A 109 -4.44 -35.91 20.17
C ILE A 109 -5.88 -36.02 20.69
N ILE A 110 -6.24 -37.16 21.30
CA ILE A 110 -7.55 -37.36 21.92
C ILE A 110 -7.32 -37.73 23.38
N GLU A 111 -8.04 -37.07 24.28
CA GLU A 111 -8.04 -37.41 25.69
C GLU A 111 -8.72 -38.75 25.95
N GLN A 112 -8.29 -39.47 27.00
CA GLN A 112 -8.82 -40.79 27.35
C GLN A 112 -10.35 -40.81 27.49
N SER A 113 -10.94 -39.73 28.01
CA SER A 113 -12.39 -39.55 28.19
C SER A 113 -13.18 -39.58 26.87
N PHE A 114 -12.53 -39.36 25.72
CA PHE A 114 -13.17 -39.31 24.40
C PHE A 114 -12.98 -40.59 23.56
N ILE A 115 -12.24 -41.58 24.08
CA ILE A 115 -11.92 -42.83 23.34
C ILE A 115 -13.16 -43.68 23.07
N VAL A 116 -14.10 -43.69 24.02
CA VAL A 116 -15.37 -44.44 23.98
C VAL A 116 -16.52 -43.47 23.68
N PHE A 117 -17.45 -43.90 22.83
CA PHE A 117 -18.53 -43.01 22.37
C PHE A 117 -19.47 -42.55 23.49
N SER A 118 -19.83 -43.43 24.44
CA SER A 118 -20.67 -43.07 25.58
C SER A 118 -20.01 -42.01 26.46
N SER A 119 -18.72 -42.14 26.73
CA SER A 119 -17.94 -41.14 27.48
C SER A 119 -17.85 -39.80 26.75
N PHE A 120 -17.56 -39.82 25.44
CA PHE A 120 -17.60 -38.61 24.59
C PHE A 120 -18.97 -37.92 24.66
N LEU A 121 -20.06 -38.67 24.49
CA LEU A 121 -21.41 -38.15 24.52
C LEU A 121 -21.77 -37.58 25.90
N ARG A 122 -21.28 -38.18 26.99
CA ARG A 122 -21.47 -37.69 28.35
C ARG A 122 -20.77 -36.36 28.59
N CYS A 123 -19.57 -36.18 28.02
CA CYS A 123 -18.77 -34.97 28.20
C CYS A 123 -19.28 -33.77 27.40
N ILE A 124 -19.65 -33.94 26.12
CA ILE A 124 -20.02 -32.81 25.24
C ILE A 124 -21.52 -32.71 24.94
N GLY A 125 -22.28 -33.75 25.26
CA GLY A 125 -23.69 -33.85 24.91
C GLY A 125 -23.94 -34.10 23.42
N PRO A 126 -25.22 -34.32 23.04
CA PRO A 126 -25.58 -34.65 21.68
C PRO A 126 -25.46 -33.46 20.74
N ARG A 127 -25.09 -33.74 19.49
CA ARG A 127 -25.27 -32.79 18.39
C ARG A 127 -26.75 -32.72 18.03
N THR A 128 -27.40 -31.62 18.41
CA THR A 128 -28.83 -31.37 18.15
C THR A 128 -29.12 -30.88 16.74
N LYS A 129 -28.17 -30.20 16.10
CA LYS A 129 -28.39 -29.57 14.79
C LYS A 129 -27.59 -30.22 13.65
N PRO A 130 -28.21 -30.55 12.51
CA PRO A 130 -27.52 -31.13 11.35
C PRO A 130 -26.46 -30.22 10.71
N ASN A 131 -26.52 -28.91 10.86
CA ASN A 131 -25.51 -27.99 10.33
C ASN A 131 -24.32 -27.76 11.28
N TYR A 132 -24.35 -28.30 12.49
CA TYR A 132 -23.28 -28.14 13.46
C TYR A 132 -22.18 -29.17 13.22
N THR A 133 -20.97 -28.88 13.67
CA THR A 133 -19.77 -29.69 13.51
C THR A 133 -18.97 -29.62 14.79
N LEU A 134 -18.17 -30.66 15.06
CA LEU A 134 -17.26 -30.65 16.19
C LEU A 134 -16.05 -29.79 15.81
N ASP A 135 -15.82 -28.73 16.59
CA ASP A 135 -14.72 -27.79 16.38
C ASP A 135 -13.92 -27.60 17.67
N ARG A 136 -12.61 -27.37 17.53
CA ARG A 136 -11.72 -27.07 18.65
C ARG A 136 -11.89 -25.61 19.04
N ILE A 137 -11.90 -25.29 20.33
CA ILE A 137 -12.03 -23.91 20.80
C ILE A 137 -10.78 -23.11 20.42
N ASP A 138 -9.59 -23.69 20.64
CA ASP A 138 -8.31 -23.18 20.14
C ASP A 138 -7.84 -24.03 18.95
N PRO A 139 -7.69 -23.46 17.74
CA PRO A 139 -7.24 -24.20 16.57
C PRO A 139 -5.77 -24.63 16.62
N ASN A 140 -4.95 -23.99 17.46
CA ASN A 140 -3.54 -24.33 17.65
C ASN A 140 -3.35 -25.51 18.59
N ASN A 141 -4.35 -25.81 19.44
CA ASN A 141 -4.32 -26.98 20.28
C ASN A 141 -4.67 -28.24 19.45
N PRO A 142 -3.78 -29.24 19.31
CA PRO A 142 -4.05 -30.47 18.58
C PRO A 142 -5.03 -31.42 19.32
N THR A 143 -5.39 -31.12 20.57
CA THR A 143 -6.10 -32.01 21.48
C THR A 143 -7.62 -31.88 21.39
N TYR A 144 -8.31 -33.02 21.40
CA TYR A 144 -9.76 -33.12 21.61
C TYR A 144 -10.01 -33.67 23.02
N GLY A 145 -10.69 -32.89 23.85
CA GLY A 145 -11.07 -33.26 25.22
C GLY A 145 -12.25 -32.41 25.72
N PRO A 146 -12.81 -32.70 26.90
CA PRO A 146 -13.80 -31.86 27.55
C PRO A 146 -13.28 -30.42 27.64
N ASP A 147 -14.16 -29.44 27.44
CA ASP A 147 -13.84 -28.00 27.46
C ASP A 147 -12.82 -27.50 26.42
N LEU A 148 -12.32 -28.38 25.54
CA LEU A 148 -11.43 -28.02 24.42
C LEU A 148 -12.17 -27.98 23.08
N VAL A 149 -13.38 -28.53 23.03
CA VAL A 149 -14.19 -28.64 21.82
C VAL A 149 -15.62 -28.18 22.05
N ARG A 150 -16.28 -27.78 20.98
CA ARG A 150 -17.67 -27.32 20.99
C ARG A 150 -18.40 -27.68 19.71
N TRP A 151 -19.72 -27.72 19.78
CA TRP A 151 -20.56 -27.76 18.60
C TRP A 151 -20.71 -26.36 18.01
N VAL A 152 -20.31 -26.19 16.75
CA VAL A 152 -20.46 -24.91 16.03
C VAL A 152 -20.96 -25.14 14.61
N ASP A 153 -21.60 -24.13 14.04
CA ASP A 153 -21.97 -24.16 12.63
C ASP A 153 -20.72 -24.17 11.71
N LYS A 154 -20.92 -24.60 10.46
CA LYS A 154 -19.85 -24.71 9.45
C LYS A 154 -19.13 -23.38 9.16
N LYS A 155 -19.81 -22.23 9.26
CA LYS A 155 -19.23 -20.90 9.01
C LYS A 155 -18.29 -20.53 10.15
N THR A 156 -18.70 -20.77 11.39
CA THR A 156 -17.90 -20.56 12.59
C THR A 156 -16.65 -21.45 12.59
N GLN A 157 -16.78 -22.74 12.27
CA GLN A 157 -15.63 -23.64 12.10
C GLN A 157 -14.68 -23.19 10.99
N ALA A 158 -15.21 -22.69 9.86
CA ALA A 158 -14.37 -22.21 8.76
C ALA A 158 -13.53 -20.99 9.15
N ASN A 159 -14.08 -20.09 9.95
CA ASN A 159 -13.39 -18.91 10.47
C ASN A 159 -12.34 -19.25 11.54
N ASN A 160 -12.41 -20.43 12.15
CA ASN A 160 -11.50 -20.87 13.18
C ASN A 160 -10.29 -21.65 12.63
N LYS A 161 -10.17 -21.80 11.30
CA LYS A 161 -9.03 -22.55 10.73
C LYS A 161 -7.74 -21.75 10.91
N GLY A 162 -6.63 -22.42 11.22
CA GLY A 162 -5.32 -21.75 11.41
C GLY A 162 -4.79 -21.00 10.18
N ASN A 163 -5.33 -21.28 8.99
CA ASN A 163 -5.04 -20.53 7.76
C ASN A 163 -5.94 -19.30 7.56
N THR A 164 -6.73 -18.91 8.57
CA THR A 164 -7.59 -17.73 8.51
C THR A 164 -6.74 -16.46 8.53
N ILE A 165 -6.96 -15.61 7.54
CA ILE A 165 -6.28 -14.32 7.44
C ILE A 165 -6.92 -13.35 8.44
N PHE A 166 -6.11 -12.75 9.32
CA PHE A 166 -6.52 -11.71 10.25
C PHE A 166 -5.99 -10.36 9.81
N LEU A 167 -6.83 -9.34 9.89
CA LEU A 167 -6.48 -7.95 9.59
C LEU A 167 -6.78 -7.09 10.82
N THR A 168 -5.89 -6.14 11.08
CA THR A 168 -6.01 -5.19 12.19
C THR A 168 -6.30 -3.79 11.66
N TYR A 169 -7.37 -3.16 12.14
CA TYR A 169 -7.74 -1.78 11.79
C TYR A 169 -8.52 -1.13 12.94
N LYS A 170 -8.13 0.10 13.32
CA LYS A 170 -8.73 0.85 14.44
C LYS A 170 -8.86 -0.01 15.72
N GLU A 171 -7.75 -0.62 16.13
CA GLU A 171 -7.62 -1.48 17.32
C GLU A 171 -8.42 -2.80 17.29
N GLU A 172 -9.19 -3.05 16.24
CA GLU A 172 -9.90 -4.32 16.07
C GLU A 172 -9.09 -5.30 15.23
N ARG A 173 -8.91 -6.53 15.73
CA ARG A 173 -8.30 -7.64 15.00
C ARG A 173 -9.37 -8.68 14.66
N LEU A 174 -9.79 -8.71 13.41
CA LEU A 174 -10.86 -9.61 12.94
C LEU A 174 -10.39 -10.42 11.73
N SER A 175 -11.07 -11.54 11.45
CA SER A 175 -10.79 -12.32 10.25
C SER A 175 -11.24 -11.58 8.99
N LEU A 176 -10.61 -11.89 7.85
CA LEU A 176 -10.92 -11.29 6.56
C LEU A 176 -12.40 -11.53 6.16
N ALA A 177 -12.99 -12.65 6.58
CA ALA A 177 -14.42 -12.93 6.36
C ALA A 177 -15.36 -12.07 7.23
N VAL A 178 -14.95 -11.80 8.48
CA VAL A 178 -15.69 -10.89 9.35
C VAL A 178 -15.58 -9.46 8.81
N TRP A 179 -14.39 -9.03 8.38
CA TRP A 179 -14.20 -7.74 7.73
C TRP A 179 -15.04 -7.60 6.46
N ALA A 180 -15.07 -8.62 5.58
CA ALA A 180 -15.93 -8.64 4.39
C ALA A 180 -17.40 -8.37 4.72
N THR A 181 -17.89 -8.99 5.80
CA THR A 181 -19.27 -8.80 6.27
C THR A 181 -19.46 -7.40 6.86
N LYS A 182 -18.53 -6.93 7.69
CA LYS A 182 -18.58 -5.65 8.39
C LYS A 182 -18.51 -4.46 7.43
N THR A 183 -17.65 -4.53 6.41
CA THR A 183 -17.49 -3.48 5.39
C THR A 183 -18.40 -3.64 4.19
N LYS A 184 -19.25 -4.69 4.17
CA LYS A 184 -20.11 -5.06 3.03
C LYS A 184 -19.34 -5.23 1.71
N GLN A 185 -18.09 -5.71 1.79
CA GLN A 185 -17.25 -5.98 0.64
C GLN A 185 -17.19 -7.47 0.33
N LYS A 186 -17.00 -7.84 -0.94
CA LYS A 186 -16.82 -9.24 -1.30
C LYS A 186 -15.52 -9.78 -0.70
N TYR A 187 -15.59 -10.97 -0.08
CA TYR A 187 -14.42 -11.66 0.46
C TYR A 187 -13.26 -11.74 -0.55
N ASN A 188 -13.58 -12.09 -1.80
CA ASN A 188 -12.58 -12.20 -2.87
C ASN A 188 -11.88 -10.87 -3.16
N THR A 189 -12.54 -9.73 -2.97
CA THR A 189 -11.94 -8.40 -3.13
C THR A 189 -10.88 -8.17 -2.05
N LEU A 190 -11.24 -8.38 -0.77
CA LEU A 190 -10.29 -8.25 0.34
C LEU A 190 -9.15 -9.26 0.20
N TYR A 191 -9.44 -10.49 -0.19
CA TYR A 191 -8.45 -11.53 -0.42
C TYR A 191 -7.48 -11.18 -1.56
N LYS A 192 -7.97 -10.62 -2.67
CA LYS A 192 -7.13 -10.14 -3.77
C LYS A 192 -6.19 -9.03 -3.29
N ARG A 193 -6.68 -8.05 -2.52
CA ARG A 193 -5.85 -6.98 -1.94
C ARG A 193 -4.79 -7.53 -0.98
N HIS A 194 -5.15 -8.48 -0.13
CA HIS A 194 -4.21 -9.18 0.74
C HIS A 194 -3.13 -9.93 -0.06
N ARG A 195 -3.51 -10.64 -1.14
CA ARG A 195 -2.54 -11.30 -2.04
C ARG A 195 -1.58 -10.31 -2.71
N LEU A 196 -2.07 -9.12 -3.04
CA LEU A 196 -1.27 -8.00 -3.57
C LEU A 196 -0.45 -7.28 -2.49
N LYS A 197 -0.39 -7.82 -1.26
CA LYS A 197 0.41 -7.29 -0.14
C LYS A 197 0.04 -5.86 0.26
N TRP A 198 -1.22 -5.48 0.10
CA TRP A 198 -1.74 -4.25 0.66
C TRP A 198 -1.69 -4.32 2.20
N THR A 199 -1.60 -3.16 2.85
CA THR A 199 -1.67 -3.09 4.31
C THR A 199 -3.07 -3.43 4.82
N SER A 200 -3.21 -3.81 6.10
CA SER A 200 -4.52 -4.14 6.68
C SER A 200 -5.53 -3.01 6.53
N GLU A 201 -5.09 -1.77 6.74
CA GLU A 201 -5.89 -0.56 6.53
C GLU A 201 -6.39 -0.46 5.09
N GLU A 202 -5.48 -0.49 4.10
CA GLU A 202 -5.83 -0.37 2.67
C GLU A 202 -6.72 -1.51 2.18
N ILE A 203 -6.52 -2.73 2.71
CA ILE A 203 -7.38 -3.86 2.39
C ILE A 203 -8.82 -3.55 2.79
N ILE A 204 -9.00 -3.06 4.03
CA ILE A 204 -10.30 -2.81 4.65
C ILE A 204 -10.99 -1.58 4.05
N THR A 205 -10.28 -0.46 3.91
CA THR A 205 -10.83 0.77 3.33
C THR A 205 -11.03 0.65 1.82
N GLY A 206 -10.20 -0.15 1.15
CA GLY A 206 -10.20 -0.30 -0.30
C GLY A 206 -9.55 0.86 -1.04
N GLU A 207 -9.02 1.82 -0.31
CA GLU A 207 -8.24 2.94 -0.81
C GLU A 207 -6.77 2.58 -0.72
N ARG A 208 -6.07 2.57 -1.85
CA ARG A 208 -4.63 2.41 -1.87
C ARG A 208 -4.01 3.77 -1.64
N LYS A 209 -3.30 3.95 -0.52
CA LYS A 209 -2.48 5.16 -0.35
C LYS A 209 -1.40 5.06 -1.43
N SER A 210 -1.32 6.07 -2.30
CA SER A 210 -0.33 6.06 -3.38
C SER A 210 1.06 6.13 -2.77
N THR A 211 1.67 4.98 -2.56
CA THR A 211 3.12 4.86 -2.35
C THR A 211 3.81 4.87 -3.71
N THR A 212 3.35 5.71 -4.64
CA THR A 212 4.16 5.98 -5.82
C THR A 212 5.23 6.94 -5.34
N LEU A 213 6.29 6.39 -4.74
CA LEU A 213 7.61 7.00 -4.82
C LEU A 213 7.92 7.03 -6.32
N THR A 214 7.42 8.04 -7.02
CA THR A 214 7.87 8.35 -8.37
C THR A 214 9.36 8.57 -8.27
N ILE A 215 10.11 8.31 -9.35
CA ILE A 215 11.53 8.71 -9.43
C ILE A 215 11.73 10.18 -9.05
N TRP A 216 10.69 10.99 -9.23
CA TRP A 216 10.61 12.40 -8.86
C TRP A 216 10.42 12.67 -7.37
N GLY A 217 9.80 11.75 -6.61
CA GLY A 217 9.59 11.89 -5.16
C GLY A 217 10.88 11.90 -4.33
N VAL A 218 12.03 11.60 -4.95
CA VAL A 218 13.36 11.72 -4.34
C VAL A 218 14.20 12.85 -4.92
N THR A 219 13.68 13.58 -5.91
CA THR A 219 14.40 14.69 -6.55
C THR A 219 14.00 16.03 -5.92
N PRO A 220 14.90 17.04 -5.91
CA PRO A 220 14.59 18.36 -5.37
C PRO A 220 13.77 19.23 -6.34
N TRP A 221 13.26 18.66 -7.43
CA TRP A 221 12.66 19.42 -8.51
C TRP A 221 11.25 19.92 -8.16
N PRO A 222 10.84 21.08 -8.68
CA PRO A 222 9.48 21.58 -8.52
C PRO A 222 8.44 20.65 -9.14
N LYS A 223 7.30 20.50 -8.45
CA LYS A 223 6.19 19.67 -8.91
C LYS A 223 5.69 20.12 -10.28
N GLY A 224 5.58 19.18 -11.22
CA GLY A 224 5.14 19.44 -12.60
C GLY A 224 6.23 19.96 -13.54
N LYS A 225 7.46 20.18 -13.05
CA LYS A 225 8.61 20.63 -13.86
C LYS A 225 9.81 19.66 -13.78
N GLU A 226 9.62 18.48 -13.20
CA GLU A 226 10.69 17.60 -12.79
C GLU A 226 11.54 17.11 -13.97
N GLN A 227 10.89 16.76 -15.08
CA GLN A 227 11.59 16.32 -16.29
C GLN A 227 12.48 17.42 -16.88
N ALA A 228 11.96 18.65 -16.99
CA ALA A 228 12.72 19.79 -17.53
C ALA A 228 13.95 20.05 -16.67
N TRP A 229 13.77 20.15 -15.34
CA TRP A 229 14.86 20.37 -14.40
C TRP A 229 15.91 19.25 -14.41
N GLU A 230 15.49 17.99 -14.47
CA GLU A 230 16.42 16.86 -14.59
C GLU A 230 17.20 16.92 -15.91
N SER A 231 16.56 17.24 -17.04
CA SER A 231 17.27 17.43 -18.32
C SER A 231 18.31 18.54 -18.25
N HIS A 232 17.99 19.68 -17.63
CA HIS A 232 18.96 20.76 -17.41
C HIS A 232 20.11 20.33 -16.49
N TYR A 233 19.83 19.58 -15.43
CA TYR A 233 20.86 19.03 -14.54
C TYR A 233 21.81 18.11 -15.30
N GLN A 234 21.28 17.14 -16.04
CA GLN A 234 22.08 16.21 -16.85
C GLN A 234 22.93 16.95 -17.88
N ASN A 235 22.37 17.96 -18.56
CA ASN A 235 23.11 18.81 -19.48
C ASN A 235 24.25 19.59 -18.80
N GLN A 236 24.06 20.06 -17.55
CA GLN A 236 25.13 20.71 -16.80
C GLN A 236 26.25 19.74 -16.45
N ILE A 237 25.92 18.52 -15.99
CA ILE A 237 26.93 17.51 -15.63
C ILE A 237 27.74 17.08 -16.86
N LEU A 238 27.09 16.89 -18.00
CA LEU A 238 27.73 16.47 -19.24
C LEU A 238 28.54 17.60 -19.91
N ASN A 239 27.89 18.76 -20.11
CA ASN A 239 28.41 19.82 -20.98
C ASN A 239 29.02 21.00 -20.20
N GLY A 240 28.66 21.20 -18.93
CA GLY A 240 29.16 22.30 -18.09
C GLY A 240 28.73 23.72 -18.51
N LYS A 241 27.82 23.84 -19.49
CA LYS A 241 27.53 25.12 -20.17
C LYS A 241 26.50 26.01 -19.46
N LEU A 242 25.59 25.44 -18.67
CA LEU A 242 24.52 26.21 -18.02
C LEU A 242 25.06 27.06 -16.86
N LEU A 243 26.07 26.55 -16.17
CA LEU A 243 26.78 27.22 -15.09
C LEU A 243 28.29 27.18 -15.38
N PRO A 244 28.83 28.15 -16.16
CA PRO A 244 30.19 28.11 -16.72
C PRO A 244 31.31 28.05 -15.68
N ASN A 245 31.05 28.57 -14.47
CA ASN A 245 32.03 28.69 -13.38
C ASN A 245 31.87 27.62 -12.29
N ILE A 246 31.05 26.59 -12.53
CA ILE A 246 30.71 25.58 -11.52
C ILE A 246 31.09 24.20 -12.05
N GLY A 247 31.96 23.51 -11.30
CA GLY A 247 32.51 22.21 -11.69
C GLY A 247 31.44 21.13 -11.91
N LYS A 248 31.82 20.07 -12.65
CA LYS A 248 30.94 18.95 -13.06
C LYS A 248 30.46 18.04 -11.91
N ASN A 249 30.95 18.23 -10.69
CA ASN A 249 30.58 17.43 -9.53
C ASN A 249 29.59 18.21 -8.64
N LEU A 250 28.36 18.35 -9.14
CA LEU A 250 27.30 19.10 -8.47
C LEU A 250 26.14 18.18 -8.12
N SER A 251 25.66 18.22 -6.89
CA SER A 251 24.44 17.52 -6.51
C SER A 251 23.19 18.20 -7.08
N ARG A 252 22.07 17.47 -7.13
CA ARG A 252 20.80 18.02 -7.63
C ARG A 252 20.33 19.21 -6.79
N GLU A 253 20.50 19.17 -5.47
CA GLU A 253 20.12 20.28 -4.58
C GLU A 253 20.98 21.52 -4.81
N GLU A 254 22.29 21.33 -4.99
CA GLU A 254 23.21 22.43 -5.29
C GLU A 254 22.94 23.02 -6.67
N PHE A 255 22.63 22.18 -7.66
CA PHE A 255 22.23 22.64 -8.98
C PHE A 255 20.95 23.48 -8.93
N TYR A 256 19.93 22.97 -8.22
CA TYR A 256 18.66 23.67 -8.06
C TYR A 256 18.86 25.06 -7.45
N LEU A 257 19.63 25.16 -6.37
CA LEU A 257 19.93 26.41 -5.69
C LEU A 257 20.70 27.38 -6.59
N LYS A 258 21.78 26.92 -7.23
CA LYS A 258 22.65 27.78 -8.03
C LYS A 258 21.96 28.32 -9.26
N LEU A 259 21.22 27.48 -9.99
CA LEU A 259 20.48 27.93 -11.17
C LEU A 259 19.37 28.91 -10.79
N SER A 260 18.63 28.63 -9.70
CA SER A 260 17.58 29.52 -9.22
C SER A 260 18.14 30.90 -8.82
N LYS A 261 19.27 30.94 -8.10
CA LYS A 261 19.94 32.20 -7.74
C LYS A 261 20.45 32.97 -8.95
N GLN A 262 21.02 32.28 -9.93
CA GLN A 262 21.48 32.93 -11.16
C GLN A 262 20.31 33.60 -11.91
N LYS A 263 19.18 32.91 -12.04
CA LYS A 263 17.98 33.45 -12.70
C LYS A 263 17.37 34.59 -11.91
N GLN A 264 17.30 34.49 -10.58
CA GLN A 264 16.86 35.56 -9.69
C GLN A 264 17.71 36.83 -9.85
N LEU A 265 19.05 36.70 -9.78
CA LEU A 265 19.96 37.85 -9.91
C LEU A 265 19.88 38.50 -11.29
N SER A 266 19.77 37.68 -12.35
CA SER A 266 19.60 38.17 -13.72
C SER A 266 18.34 39.01 -13.85
N LEU A 267 17.22 38.53 -13.31
CA LEU A 267 15.94 39.22 -13.38
C LEU A 267 15.89 40.46 -12.48
N GLN A 268 16.48 40.41 -11.29
CA GLN A 268 16.62 41.59 -10.43
C GLN A 268 17.43 42.70 -11.11
N SER A 269 18.48 42.33 -11.85
CA SER A 269 19.28 43.29 -12.62
C SER A 269 18.48 43.90 -13.79
N GLU A 270 17.68 43.09 -14.48
CA GLU A 270 16.78 43.56 -15.54
C GLU A 270 15.73 44.54 -15.01
N ILE A 271 15.08 44.19 -13.89
CA ILE A 271 14.10 45.07 -13.21
C ILE A 271 14.76 46.36 -12.74
N ALA A 272 15.98 46.31 -12.17
CA ALA A 272 16.69 47.51 -11.73
C ALA A 272 17.03 48.44 -12.90
N ASN A 273 17.46 47.89 -14.05
CA ASN A 273 17.73 48.67 -15.26
C ASN A 273 16.47 49.33 -15.82
N LEU A 274 15.34 48.60 -15.82
CA LEU A 274 14.04 49.14 -16.21
C LEU A 274 13.58 50.25 -15.27
N ASN A 275 13.75 50.08 -13.96
CA ASN A 275 13.42 51.12 -12.98
C ASN A 275 14.23 52.39 -13.21
N ASN A 276 15.54 52.29 -13.43
CA ASN A 276 16.36 53.45 -13.76
C ASN A 276 15.88 54.16 -15.05
N THR A 277 15.42 53.38 -16.03
CA THR A 277 14.90 53.92 -17.30
C THR A 277 13.53 54.60 -17.11
N ILE A 278 12.65 53.99 -16.31
CA ILE A 278 11.34 54.53 -15.92
C ILE A 278 11.52 55.82 -15.11
N ASP A 279 12.40 55.81 -14.11
CA ASP A 279 12.71 56.98 -13.28
C ASP A 279 13.22 58.14 -14.15
N TYR A 280 14.11 57.87 -15.10
CA TYR A 280 14.54 58.89 -16.06
C TYR A 280 13.37 59.41 -16.91
N ALA A 281 12.53 58.53 -17.46
CA ALA A 281 11.43 58.91 -18.34
C ALA A 281 10.31 59.67 -17.62
N THR A 282 10.02 59.32 -16.37
CA THR A 282 8.96 59.96 -15.55
C THR A 282 9.31 61.39 -15.12
N HIS A 283 10.59 61.75 -15.06
CA HIS A 283 11.01 63.14 -14.86
C HIS A 283 10.70 64.05 -16.05
N TYR A 284 10.36 63.50 -17.23
CA TYR A 284 10.12 64.25 -18.47
C TYR A 284 8.76 63.93 -19.14
N SER A 285 7.85 63.24 -18.46
CA SER A 285 6.58 62.73 -19.01
C SER A 285 5.43 62.86 -17.99
N ASP A 286 4.24 63.27 -18.45
CA ASP A 286 3.03 63.41 -17.64
C ASP A 286 2.34 62.06 -17.31
N SER A 287 2.86 60.93 -17.80
CA SER A 287 2.33 59.59 -17.51
C SER A 287 3.42 58.67 -16.95
N PRO A 288 3.21 58.06 -15.75
CA PRO A 288 4.17 57.14 -15.17
C PRO A 288 4.27 55.85 -15.99
N LEU A 289 5.48 55.49 -16.41
CA LEU A 289 5.74 54.14 -16.92
C LEU A 289 5.80 53.17 -15.73
N LEU A 290 5.25 51.97 -15.88
CA LEU A 290 5.22 50.94 -14.85
C LEU A 290 6.01 49.71 -15.33
N ILE A 291 6.56 48.96 -14.38
CA ILE A 291 7.21 47.67 -14.66
C ILE A 291 6.15 46.71 -15.23
N PRO A 292 6.45 45.98 -16.33
CA PRO A 292 5.55 44.95 -16.84
C PRO A 292 5.20 43.87 -15.80
N ASN A 293 3.92 43.54 -15.67
CA ASN A 293 3.43 42.53 -14.71
C ASN A 293 4.09 41.15 -14.91
N ASP A 294 4.37 40.75 -16.15
CA ASP A 294 5.07 39.48 -16.46
C ASP A 294 6.46 39.39 -15.80
N LEU A 295 7.20 40.51 -15.71
CA LEU A 295 8.50 40.53 -15.04
C LEU A 295 8.34 40.39 -13.52
N LEU A 296 7.31 41.00 -12.94
CA LEU A 296 7.01 40.87 -11.52
C LEU A 296 6.61 39.44 -11.16
N GLU A 297 5.77 38.80 -11.98
CA GLU A 297 5.38 37.39 -11.82
C GLU A 297 6.61 36.46 -11.91
N LYS A 298 7.50 36.69 -12.88
CA LYS A 298 8.77 35.96 -12.99
C LYS A 298 9.68 36.18 -11.77
N SER A 299 9.68 37.38 -11.18
CA SER A 299 10.47 37.69 -9.98
C SER A 299 9.98 36.87 -8.80
N ILE A 300 8.68 36.90 -8.56
CA ILE A 300 8.03 36.12 -7.50
C ILE A 300 8.29 34.61 -7.70
N TYR A 301 8.19 34.14 -8.95
CA TYR A 301 8.48 32.75 -9.30
C TYR A 301 9.90 32.34 -8.88
N TRP A 302 10.92 33.09 -9.30
CA TRP A 302 12.32 32.75 -8.97
C TRP A 302 12.66 32.96 -7.49
N ASP A 303 12.06 33.94 -6.81
CA ASP A 303 12.19 34.12 -5.36
C ASP A 303 11.71 32.89 -4.59
N ASN A 304 10.56 32.33 -5.00
CA ASN A 304 10.02 31.11 -4.41
C ASN A 304 10.92 29.89 -4.67
N HIS A 305 11.48 29.78 -5.88
CA HIS A 305 12.43 28.72 -6.19
C HIS A 305 13.69 28.80 -5.34
N VAL A 306 14.25 29.99 -5.14
CA VAL A 306 15.43 30.19 -4.28
C VAL A 306 15.11 29.79 -2.84
N LYS A 307 14.01 30.27 -2.27
CA LYS A 307 13.58 29.89 -0.90
C LYS A 307 13.45 28.37 -0.75
N ASN A 308 12.78 27.72 -1.69
CA ASN A 308 12.60 26.26 -1.68
C ASN A 308 13.94 25.52 -1.79
N ALA A 309 14.82 25.97 -2.69
CA ALA A 309 16.13 25.37 -2.88
C ALA A 309 17.04 25.55 -1.65
N GLU A 310 16.99 26.72 -1.01
CA GLU A 310 17.73 26.99 0.24
C GLU A 310 17.25 26.09 1.38
N SER A 311 15.93 25.92 1.53
CA SER A 311 15.36 25.01 2.51
C SER A 311 15.85 23.57 2.30
N LEU A 312 15.82 23.08 1.06
CA LEU A 312 16.31 21.74 0.72
C LEU A 312 17.81 21.58 1.00
N MET A 313 18.61 22.60 0.67
CA MET A 313 20.05 22.59 0.92
C MET A 313 20.36 22.61 2.42
N ASN A 314 19.65 23.44 3.19
CA ASN A 314 19.77 23.50 4.65
C ASN A 314 19.42 22.16 5.29
N HIS A 315 18.31 21.54 4.86
CA HIS A 315 17.93 20.21 5.31
C HIS A 315 19.00 19.16 4.99
N LYS A 316 19.59 19.20 3.80
CA LYS A 316 20.71 18.32 3.41
C LYS A 316 21.94 18.53 4.28
N LEU A 317 22.30 19.77 4.59
CA LEU A 317 23.43 20.11 5.46
C LEU A 317 23.18 19.63 6.89
N GLN A 318 22.01 19.92 7.45
CA GLN A 318 21.59 19.45 8.78
C GLN A 318 21.65 17.92 8.87
N ARG A 319 21.10 17.24 7.87
CA ARG A 319 21.12 15.78 7.80
C ARG A 319 22.54 15.23 7.71
N THR A 320 23.41 15.87 6.94
CA THR A 320 24.81 15.47 6.81
C THR A 320 25.56 15.64 8.12
N SER A 321 25.45 16.79 8.78
CA SER A 321 26.05 17.05 10.09
C SER A 321 25.52 16.10 11.17
N PHE A 322 24.22 15.77 11.13
CA PHE A 322 23.62 14.81 12.05
C PHE A 322 24.24 13.41 11.90
N LEU A 323 24.51 12.98 10.67
CA LEU A 323 25.08 11.67 10.35
C LEU A 323 26.59 11.58 10.57
N THR A 324 27.32 12.70 10.55
CA THR A 324 28.79 12.74 10.72
C THR A 324 29.24 13.04 12.15
N ARG A 325 28.31 13.25 13.09
CA ARG A 325 28.65 13.50 14.50
C ARG A 325 29.36 12.30 15.14
N LYS A 326 30.30 12.59 16.06
CA LYS A 326 30.98 11.54 16.86
C LYS A 326 30.00 10.93 17.89
N GLY A 327 30.08 9.61 18.09
CA GLY A 327 29.33 8.89 19.13
C GLY A 327 27.90 8.46 18.76
N GLY A 328 27.55 8.38 17.48
CA GLY A 328 26.21 7.97 17.03
C GLY A 328 25.92 6.46 17.06
N LEU A 329 24.65 6.10 16.89
CA LEU A 329 24.11 4.73 16.92
C LEU A 329 24.35 3.93 15.61
N GLY A 330 25.23 4.41 14.74
CA GLY A 330 25.48 3.84 13.40
C GLY A 330 24.62 4.48 12.29
N LYS A 331 25.18 4.59 11.08
CA LYS A 331 24.65 5.42 9.97
C LYS A 331 23.19 5.11 9.57
N GLN A 332 22.77 3.85 9.62
CA GLN A 332 21.42 3.45 9.21
C GLN A 332 20.36 3.84 10.25
N ILE A 333 20.65 3.60 11.54
CA ILE A 333 19.77 3.94 12.65
C ILE A 333 19.67 5.47 12.77
N GLU A 334 20.79 6.17 12.65
CA GLU A 334 20.84 7.64 12.67
C GLU A 334 20.07 8.27 11.51
N LYS A 335 20.10 7.66 10.32
CA LYS A 335 19.27 8.09 9.18
C LYS A 335 17.78 8.00 9.53
N ALA A 336 17.33 6.84 10.03
CA ALA A 336 15.93 6.65 10.41
C ALA A 336 15.50 7.60 11.54
N LEU A 337 16.38 7.85 12.51
CA LEU A 337 16.14 8.78 13.62
C LEU A 337 15.96 10.22 13.12
N PHE A 338 16.84 10.70 12.24
CA PHE A 338 16.70 12.03 11.65
C PHE A 338 15.39 12.17 10.88
N ASP A 339 15.05 11.18 10.03
CA ASP A 339 13.83 11.22 9.22
C ASP A 339 12.58 11.23 10.13
N GLN A 340 12.60 10.53 11.27
CA GLN A 340 11.52 10.57 12.28
C GLN A 340 11.41 11.93 13.00
N ILE A 341 12.53 12.50 13.45
CA ILE A 341 12.56 13.81 14.13
C ILE A 341 12.01 14.89 13.20
N THR A 342 12.45 14.90 11.94
CA THR A 342 11.98 15.84 10.93
C THR A 342 10.47 15.69 10.69
N ALA A 343 9.96 14.45 10.58
CA ALA A 343 8.52 14.21 10.43
C ALA A 343 7.69 14.70 11.63
N ILE A 344 8.20 14.55 12.85
CA ILE A 344 7.55 15.05 14.07
C ILE A 344 7.48 16.58 14.06
N ASN A 345 8.58 17.25 13.72
CA ASN A 345 8.64 18.70 13.66
C ASN A 345 7.66 19.27 12.61
N PHE A 346 7.58 18.67 11.43
CA PHE A 346 6.60 19.06 10.41
C PHE A 346 5.14 18.91 10.89
N ASN A 347 4.82 17.82 11.59
CA ASN A 347 3.48 17.61 12.14
C ASN A 347 3.13 18.60 13.26
N ASN A 348 4.11 18.99 14.07
CA ASN A 348 3.92 19.99 15.13
C ASN A 348 3.73 21.40 14.57
N MET A 349 4.42 21.77 13.48
CA MET A 349 4.21 23.06 12.80
C MET A 349 2.80 23.16 12.21
N LYS A 350 2.30 22.11 11.55
CA LYS A 350 0.92 22.11 11.01
C LYS A 350 -0.16 22.24 12.09
N LYS A 351 0.05 21.64 13.27
CA LYS A 351 -0.89 21.76 14.39
C LYS A 351 -0.91 23.15 15.02
N GLY A 352 0.19 23.90 14.93
CA GLY A 352 0.27 25.27 15.44
C GLY A 352 -0.30 26.32 14.48
N GLU A 353 -0.52 26.00 13.20
CA GLU A 353 -1.19 26.88 12.23
C GLU A 353 -2.73 26.71 12.24
N GLU A 354 -3.24 25.64 12.86
CA GLU A 354 -4.68 25.35 13.01
C GLU A 354 -5.26 25.80 14.38
N SER A 355 -4.42 26.36 15.26
CA SER A 355 -4.78 26.89 16.58
C SER A 355 -4.64 28.40 16.62
#